data_AF-T0NGM5-F1
#
_entry.id   AF-T0NGM5-F1
#
_cell.length_a   1.000
_cell.length_b   1.000
_cell.length_c   1.000
_cell.angle_alpha   90.00
_cell.angle_beta   90.00
_cell.angle_gamma   90.00
#
_symmetry.space_group_name_H-M   'P 1'
#
loop_
_entity.id
_entity.type
_entity.pdbx_description
1 polymer ?
#
loop_
_entity_poly.entity_id
_entity_poly.type
_entity_poly.pdbx_seq_one_letter_code
_entity_poly.pdbx_strand_id
1 'polypeptide(L)' 'MKIDLTICSQSLDCKSLKMVLEPDNDSRICIDCTDDCANIEINNVKETSMYSIVDDLLRSFEVYEKIKG' A
#
# COMPACT_ATOMS: atom_id res chain seq x y z
N MET A 1 12.56 9.40 6.51
CA MET A 1 12.75 7.94 6.51
C MET A 1 12.00 7.34 5.35
N LYS A 2 12.33 6.09 5.04
CA LYS A 2 11.71 5.28 4.00
C LYS A 2 11.05 4.07 4.66
N ILE A 3 9.86 3.70 4.21
CA ILE A 3 9.20 2.44 4.57
C ILE A 3 9.03 1.64 3.28
N ASP A 4 9.49 0.40 3.29
CA ASP A 4 9.31 -0.55 2.20
C ASP A 4 8.41 -1.70 2.70
N LEU A 5 7.32 -1.95 1.98
CA LEU A 5 6.35 -3.01 2.27
C LEU A 5 6.14 -3.86 1.03
N THR A 6 6.00 -5.17 1.22
CA THR A 6 5.65 -6.09 0.13
C THR A 6 4.42 -6.87 0.56
N ILE A 7 3.40 -6.86 -0.29
CA ILE A 7 2.16 -7.60 -0.11
C ILE A 7 2.02 -8.58 -1.27
N CYS A 8 1.87 -9.87 -0.99
CA CYS A 8 1.70 -10.90 -2.03
C CYS A 8 0.38 -11.64 -1.84
N SER A 9 -0.41 -11.78 -2.91
CA SER A 9 -1.68 -12.50 -2.94
C SER A 9 -1.93 -13.06 -4.33
N GLN A 10 -2.32 -14.33 -4.44
CA GLN A 10 -2.52 -15.06 -5.72
C GLN A 10 -3.61 -14.46 -6.64
N SER A 11 -4.32 -13.45 -6.18
CA SER A 11 -5.36 -12.74 -6.95
C SER A 11 -5.19 -11.22 -6.85
N LEU A 12 -3.97 -10.74 -6.57
CA LEU A 12 -3.72 -9.33 -6.33
C LEU A 12 -4.08 -8.49 -7.57
N ASP A 13 -5.19 -7.76 -7.47
CA ASP A 13 -5.53 -6.69 -8.39
C ASP A 13 -4.77 -5.42 -8.00
N CYS A 14 -3.59 -5.28 -8.58
CA CYS A 14 -2.71 -4.13 -8.40
C CYS A 14 -3.42 -2.80 -8.71
N LYS A 15 -4.31 -2.76 -9.71
CA LYS A 15 -4.97 -1.51 -10.09
C LYS A 15 -5.91 -1.05 -8.98
N SER A 16 -6.71 -1.97 -8.46
CA SER A 16 -7.59 -1.71 -7.32
C SER A 16 -6.79 -1.37 -6.06
N LEU A 17 -5.67 -2.05 -5.82
CA LEU A 17 -4.78 -1.74 -4.70
C LEU A 17 -4.20 -0.32 -4.81
N LYS A 18 -3.72 0.07 -5.99
CA LYS A 18 -3.22 1.44 -6.25
C LYS A 18 -4.30 2.49 -6.00
N MET A 19 -5.53 2.27 -6.47
CA MET A 19 -6.63 3.21 -6.23
C MET A 19 -6.95 3.41 -4.74
N VAL A 20 -6.72 2.39 -3.90
CA VAL A 20 -6.98 2.45 -2.46
C VAL A 20 -5.80 3.06 -1.70
N LEU A 21 -4.56 2.68 -2.04
CA LEU A 21 -3.35 3.03 -1.29
C LEU A 21 -2.64 4.29 -1.82
N GLU A 22 -2.97 4.74 -3.03
CA GLU A 22 -2.47 5.99 -3.63
C GLU A 22 -3.64 6.94 -3.95
N PRO A 23 -4.44 7.37 -2.95
CA PRO A 23 -5.45 8.38 -3.19
C PRO A 23 -4.76 9.70 -3.60
N ASP A 24 -5.20 10.30 -4.70
CA ASP A 24 -4.74 11.59 -5.21
C ASP A 24 -3.29 11.68 -5.73
N ASN A 25 -2.66 10.57 -6.17
CA ASN A 25 -1.27 10.56 -6.68
C ASN A 25 -0.27 11.20 -5.69
N ASP A 26 -0.33 10.79 -4.43
CA ASP A 26 0.64 11.26 -3.44
C ASP A 26 2.06 10.82 -3.84
N SER A 27 2.87 11.79 -4.30
CA SER A 27 4.27 11.59 -4.72
C SER A 27 5.19 10.93 -3.69
N ARG A 28 4.73 10.75 -2.45
CA ARG A 28 5.45 10.05 -1.39
C ARG A 28 5.24 8.54 -1.42
N ILE A 29 4.18 8.05 -2.07
CA ILE A 29 3.82 6.64 -2.13
C ILE A 29 4.07 6.14 -3.55
N CYS A 30 4.97 5.19 -3.70
CA CYS A 30 5.23 4.50 -4.94
C CYS A 30 4.76 3.05 -4.81
N ILE A 31 3.95 2.59 -5.75
CA ILE A 31 3.47 1.20 -5.76
C ILE A 31 3.90 0.57 -7.08
N ASP A 32 4.73 -0.46 -7.00
CA ASP A 32 5.14 -1.28 -8.14
C ASP A 32 4.65 -2.71 -7.94
N CYS A 33 3.97 -3.24 -8.95
CA CYS A 33 3.44 -4.60 -8.91
C CYS A 33 4.22 -5.50 -9.85
N THR A 34 4.65 -6.63 -9.32
CA THR A 34 5.37 -7.67 -10.02
C THR A 34 4.73 -9.00 -9.67
N ASP A 35 4.20 -9.69 -10.66
CA ASP A 35 3.43 -10.93 -10.52
C ASP A 35 2.26 -10.76 -9.53
N ASP A 36 2.19 -11.63 -8.52
CA ASP A 36 1.18 -11.65 -7.45
C ASP A 36 1.53 -10.73 -6.27
N CYS A 37 2.51 -9.84 -6.43
CA CYS A 37 3.00 -8.99 -5.35
C CYS A 37 2.95 -7.50 -5.70
N ALA A 38 2.64 -6.66 -4.70
CA ALA A 38 2.81 -5.21 -4.73
C ALA A 38 3.90 -4.80 -3.74
N ASN A 39 4.87 -4.06 -4.25
CA ASN A 39 5.90 -3.37 -3.48
C ASN A 39 5.46 -1.93 -3.29
N ILE A 40 5.30 -1.52 -2.04
CA ILE A 40 4.85 -0.19 -1.65
C ILE A 40 6.02 0.48 -0.96
N GLU A 41 6.49 1.57 -1.55
CA GLU A 41 7.55 2.41 -1.04
C GLU A 41 6.95 3.73 -0.57
N ILE A 42 7.19 4.10 0.69
CA ILE A 42 6.73 5.37 1.27
C ILE A 42 7.93 6.21 1.71
N ASN A 43 8.09 7.34 1.03
CA ASN A 43 9.18 8.28 1.21
C ASN A 43 8.81 9.44 2.15
N ASN A 44 9.82 10.06 2.74
CA ASN A 44 9.68 11.24 3.61
C ASN A 44 8.74 11.05 4.82
N VAL A 45 8.71 9.83 5.37
CA VAL A 45 7.96 9.54 6.60
C VAL A 45 8.65 10.17 7.81
N LYS A 46 7.86 10.88 8.61
CA LYS A 46 8.23 11.34 9.95
C LYS A 46 8.14 10.17 10.93
N GLU A 47 9.08 10.09 11.88
CA GLU A 47 9.17 8.98 12.86
C GLU A 47 7.87 8.77 13.65
N THR A 48 7.25 9.86 14.07
CA THR A 48 5.97 9.88 14.78
C THR A 48 4.80 9.36 13.95
N SER A 49 4.92 9.35 12.62
CA SER A 49 3.87 8.97 11.68
C SER A 49 4.07 7.57 11.10
N MET A 50 5.17 6.89 11.44
CA MET A 50 5.48 5.57 10.90
C MET A 50 4.40 4.55 11.30
N TYR A 51 4.06 4.48 12.59
CA TYR A 51 3.05 3.54 13.08
C TYR A 51 1.66 3.82 12.52
N SER A 52 1.27 5.10 12.40
CA SER A 52 -0.02 5.47 11.83
C SER A 52 -0.11 5.14 10.34
N ILE A 53 0.96 5.39 9.57
CA ILE A 53 0.98 5.08 8.13
C ILE A 53 0.86 3.57 7.91
N VAL A 54 1.59 2.76 8.68
CA VAL A 54 1.50 1.29 8.56
C VAL A 54 0.10 0.78 8.96
N ASP A 55 -0.49 1.31 10.05
CA ASP A 55 -1.84 0.93 10.48
C ASP A 55 -2.90 1.32 9.43
N ASP A 56 -2.79 2.50 8.82
CA ASP A 56 -3.69 2.95 7.77
C ASP A 56 -3.58 2.09 6.50
N LEU A 57 -2.37 1.69 6.11
CA LEU A 57 -2.14 0.77 4.98
C LEU A 57 -2.74 -0.61 5.23
N LEU A 58 -2.55 -1.16 6.43
CA LEU A 58 -3.11 -2.47 6.81
C LEU A 58 -4.63 -2.42 6.79
N ARG A 59 -5.25 -1.38 7.35
CA ARG A 59 -6.71 -1.20 7.30
C ARG A 59 -7.21 -1.07 5.86
N SER A 60 -6.50 -0.32 5.05
CA SER A 60 -6.84 -0.12 3.64
C SER A 60 -6.74 -1.45 2.86
N PHE A 61 -5.74 -2.27 3.16
CA PHE A 61 -5.60 -3.61 2.60
C PHE A 61 -6.70 -4.57 3.08
N GLU A 62 -7.08 -4.54 4.36
CA GLU A 62 -8.21 -5.32 4.87
C GLU A 62 -9.54 -4.96 4.21
N VAL A 63 -9.77 -3.68 3.94
CA VAL A 63 -10.94 -3.20 3.18
C VAL A 63 -10.90 -3.74 1.75
N TYR A 64 -9.73 -3.68 1.11
CA TYR A 64 -9.53 -4.25 -0.23
C TYR A 64 -9.88 -5.75 -0.29
N GLU A 65 -9.36 -6.56 0.63
CA GLU A 65 -9.66 -8.00 0.69
C GLU A 65 -11.16 -8.27 0.93
N LYS A 66 -11.83 -7.48 1.78
CA LYS A 66 -13.29 -7.59 2.02
C LYS A 66 -14.15 -7.26 0.79
N ILE A 67 -13.72 -6.31 -0.05
CA ILE A 67 -14.46 -5.92 -1.26
C ILE A 67 -14.25 -6.96 -2.36
N LYS A 68 -13.06 -7.54 -2.44
CA LYS A 68 -12.67 -8.48 -3.49
C LYS A 68 -13.38 -9.84 -3.38
N GLY A 69 -13.73 -10.27 -2.17
CA GLY A 69 -14.48 -11.51 -1.90
C GLY A 69 -13.58 -12.71 -1.67
#